data_AF-A0A965IZF6-F1
#
_entry.id   AF-A0A965IZF6-F1
#
_cell.length_a   1.000
_cell.length_b   1.000
_cell.length_c   1.000
_cell.angle_alpha   90.00
_cell.angle_beta   90.00
_cell.angle_gamma   90.00
#
_symmetry.space_group_name_H-M   'P 1'
#
loop_
_entity.id
_entity.type
_entity.pdbx_description
1 polymer ?
#
loop_
_entity_poly.entity_id
_entity_poly.type
_entity_poly.pdbx_seq_one_letter_code
_entity_poly.pdbx_strand_id
1 'polypeptide(L)'
;MIRSLFVIFFVLIAFCSFQQTSFYSQQLRFSRFQSVHNEVSSLLNTSLKEFGIESTEVHILLAAFKEEGKIECYVKNRTDKSYKLFRT
;
A
#
# COMPACT_ATOMS: atom_id res chain seq x y z
N MET A 1 -12.90 44.99 -9.92
CA MET A 1 -13.35 43.82 -10.69
C MET A 1 -12.19 42.94 -11.19
N ILE A 2 -11.17 43.50 -11.85
CA ILE A 2 -9.99 42.70 -12.30
C ILE A 2 -9.23 42.01 -11.15
N ARG A 3 -9.02 42.70 -10.02
CA ARG A 3 -8.31 42.13 -8.85
C ARG A 3 -9.06 40.98 -8.18
N SER A 4 -10.38 41.08 -8.06
CA SER A 4 -11.21 40.01 -7.49
C SER A 4 -11.28 38.80 -8.42
N LEU A 5 -11.28 39.00 -9.74
CA LEU A 5 -11.24 37.92 -10.73
C LEU A 5 -9.92 37.13 -10.64
N PHE A 6 -8.81 37.83 -10.45
CA PHE A 6 -7.49 37.20 -10.32
C PHE A 6 -7.37 36.34 -9.06
N VAL A 7 -7.94 36.81 -7.94
CA VAL A 7 -8.00 36.04 -6.69
C VAL A 7 -8.86 34.79 -6.86
N ILE A 8 -10.03 34.91 -7.50
CA ILE A 8 -10.89 33.75 -7.78
C ILE A 8 -10.16 32.72 -8.67
N PHE A 9 -9.46 33.19 -9.70
CA PHE A 9 -8.65 32.33 -10.57
C PHE A 9 -7.55 31.58 -9.81
N PHE A 10 -6.83 32.27 -8.92
CA PHE A 10 -5.77 31.66 -8.11
C PHE A 10 -6.31 30.63 -7.11
N VAL A 11 -7.49 30.91 -6.53
CA VAL A 11 -8.19 29.97 -5.63
C VAL A 11 -8.61 28.71 -6.38
N LEU A 12 -9.13 28.84 -7.61
CA LEU A 12 -9.53 27.68 -8.42
C LEU A 12 -8.33 26.78 -8.78
N ILE A 13 -7.17 27.35 -9.11
CA ILE A 13 -5.95 26.58 -9.37
C ILE A 13 -5.48 25.84 -8.12
N ALA A 14 -5.56 26.47 -6.94
CA ALA A 14 -5.19 25.82 -5.69
C ALA A 14 -6.06 24.60 -5.37
N PHE A 15 -7.36 24.63 -5.69
CA PHE A 15 -8.26 23.49 -5.47
C PHE A 15 -7.92 22.26 -6.34
N CYS A 16 -7.44 22.46 -7.58
CA CYS A 16 -7.08 21.34 -8.45
C CYS A 16 -5.86 20.53 -7.95
N SER A 17 -4.94 21.15 -7.21
CA SER A 17 -3.75 20.48 -6.67
C SER A 17 -4.07 19.44 -5.58
N PHE A 18 -5.24 19.53 -4.93
CA PHE A 18 -5.65 18.59 -3.89
C PHE A 18 -6.20 17.27 -4.42
N GLN A 19 -6.40 17.14 -5.74
CA GLN A 19 -6.97 15.94 -6.36
C GLN A 19 -5.90 14.94 -6.85
N GLN A 20 -4.73 14.90 -6.19
CA GLN A 20 -3.74 13.85 -6.44
C GLN A 20 -4.19 12.54 -5.80
N THR A 21 -4.99 11.79 -6.54
CA THR A 21 -5.31 10.40 -6.18
C THR A 21 -4.06 9.53 -6.37
N SER A 22 -3.70 8.71 -5.39
CA SER A 22 -2.57 7.79 -5.52
C SER A 22 -2.81 6.82 -6.68
N PHE A 23 -1.75 6.38 -7.35
CA PHE A 23 -1.85 5.37 -8.43
C PHE A 23 -2.69 4.17 -7.98
N TYR A 24 -2.44 3.67 -6.77
CA TYR A 24 -3.21 2.58 -6.17
C TYR A 24 -4.72 2.90 -6.04
N SER A 25 -5.07 4.09 -5.54
CA SER A 25 -6.49 4.50 -5.44
C SER A 25 -7.17 4.66 -6.80
N GLN A 26 -6.42 5.00 -7.84
CA GLN A 26 -6.92 5.03 -9.22
C GLN A 26 -7.14 3.60 -9.74
N GLN A 27 -6.21 2.68 -9.47
CA GLN A 27 -6.34 1.28 -9.87
C GLN A 27 -7.54 0.59 -9.23
N LEU A 28 -7.82 0.89 -7.96
CA LEU A 28 -9.00 0.39 -7.25
C LEU A 28 -10.33 0.79 -7.89
N ARG A 29 -10.39 1.72 -8.86
CA ARG A 29 -11.66 2.05 -9.55
C ARG A 29 -12.04 1.01 -10.60
N PHE A 30 -11.09 0.20 -11.07
CA PHE A 30 -11.35 -0.81 -12.09
C PHE A 30 -11.84 -2.11 -11.44
N SER A 31 -13.01 -2.59 -11.85
CA SER A 31 -13.64 -3.80 -11.29
C SER A 31 -12.72 -5.02 -11.33
N ARG A 32 -12.02 -5.23 -12.46
CA ARG A 32 -11.04 -6.32 -12.60
C ARG A 32 -9.92 -6.23 -11.55
N PHE A 33 -9.41 -5.03 -11.29
CA PHE A 33 -8.38 -4.84 -10.28
C PHE A 33 -8.94 -5.03 -8.87
N GLN A 34 -10.15 -4.55 -8.57
CA GLN A 34 -10.82 -4.80 -7.29
C GLN A 34 -11.00 -6.29 -7.01
N SER A 35 -11.50 -7.06 -7.99
CA SER A 35 -11.71 -8.50 -7.82
C SER A 35 -10.40 -9.22 -7.50
N VAL A 36 -9.34 -8.97 -8.27
CA VAL A 36 -8.01 -9.54 -8.03
C VAL A 36 -7.44 -9.06 -6.69
N HIS A 37 -7.60 -7.78 -6.37
CA HIS A 37 -7.13 -7.21 -5.11
C HIS A 37 -7.80 -7.89 -3.91
N ASN A 38 -9.12 -8.06 -3.94
CA ASN A 38 -9.87 -8.68 -2.85
C ASN A 38 -9.49 -10.15 -2.68
N GLU A 39 -9.34 -10.88 -3.78
CA GLU A 39 -8.88 -12.27 -3.77
C GLU A 39 -7.49 -12.38 -3.14
N VAL A 40 -6.51 -11.63 -3.66
CA VAL A 40 -5.13 -11.66 -3.15
C VAL A 40 -5.06 -11.20 -1.69
N SER A 41 -5.82 -10.16 -1.30
CA SER A 41 -5.87 -9.67 0.07
C SER A 41 -6.44 -10.72 1.03
N SER A 42 -7.50 -11.42 0.63
CA SER A 42 -8.08 -12.50 1.44
C SER A 42 -7.13 -13.69 1.61
N LEU A 43 -6.44 -14.09 0.55
CA LEU A 43 -5.42 -15.14 0.60
C LEU A 43 -4.25 -14.73 1.50
N LEU A 44 -3.75 -13.51 1.35
CA LEU A 44 -2.65 -12.99 2.17
C LEU A 44 -3.02 -12.96 3.65
N ASN A 45 -4.21 -12.46 3.99
CA ASN A 45 -4.68 -12.43 5.38
C ASN A 45 -4.80 -13.84 5.98
N THR A 46 -5.26 -14.81 5.17
CA THR A 46 -5.34 -16.21 5.59
C THR A 46 -3.94 -16.78 5.85
N SER A 47 -3.01 -16.62 4.91
CA SER A 47 -1.63 -17.09 5.06
C SER A 47 -0.91 -16.44 6.23
N LEU A 48 -1.08 -15.13 6.46
CA LEU A 48 -0.49 -14.45 7.61
C LEU A 48 -1.06 -15.01 8.93
N LYS A 49 -2.38 -15.22 8.99
CA LYS A 49 -3.03 -15.77 10.17
C LYS A 49 -2.56 -17.21 10.47
N GLU A 50 -2.44 -18.05 9.45
CA GLU A 50 -1.86 -19.40 9.57
C GLU A 50 -0.40 -19.35 10.06
N PHE A 51 0.34 -18.29 9.71
CA PHE A 51 1.69 -18.03 10.18
C PHE A 51 1.76 -17.43 11.60
N GLY A 52 0.61 -17.22 12.24
CA GLY A 52 0.48 -16.60 13.56
C GLY A 52 0.73 -15.10 13.56
N ILE A 53 0.44 -14.42 12.45
CA ILE A 53 0.64 -12.99 12.25
C ILE A 53 -0.70 -12.29 12.11
N GLU A 54 -0.95 -11.29 12.95
CA GLU A 54 -2.12 -10.42 12.89
C GLU A 54 -1.94 -9.39 11.75
N SER A 55 -2.88 -9.36 10.81
CA SER A 55 -2.79 -8.52 9.61
C SER A 55 -2.78 -7.02 9.91
N THR A 56 -3.29 -6.59 11.06
CA THR A 56 -3.31 -5.19 11.50
C THR A 56 -2.02 -4.75 12.19
N GLU A 57 -1.13 -5.68 12.55
CA GLU A 57 0.05 -5.45 13.39
C GLU A 57 1.32 -6.06 12.79
N VAL A 58 1.34 -6.26 11.46
CA VAL A 58 2.45 -6.88 10.76
C VAL A 58 3.61 -5.90 10.56
N HIS A 59 4.81 -6.32 10.95
CA HIS A 59 6.06 -5.68 10.56
C HIS A 59 6.72 -6.54 9.50
N ILE A 60 7.18 -5.91 8.42
CA ILE A 60 7.79 -6.59 7.26
C ILE A 60 9.24 -6.15 7.14
N LEU A 61 10.14 -7.12 6.95
CA LEU A 61 11.53 -6.93 6.58
C LEU A 61 11.77 -7.62 5.24
N LEU A 62 12.28 -6.87 4.27
CA LEU A 62 12.68 -7.41 2.97
C LEU A 62 14.21 -7.47 2.92
N ALA A 63 14.76 -8.68 2.75
CA ALA A 63 16.18 -8.91 2.56
C ALA A 63 16.43 -9.27 1.10
N ALA A 64 17.07 -8.37 0.35
CA ALA A 64 17.41 -8.58 -1.05
C ALA A 64 18.87 -9.04 -1.18
N PHE A 65 19.06 -10.19 -1.81
CA PHE A 65 20.36 -10.81 -2.04
C PHE A 65 20.73 -10.65 -3.50
N LYS A 66 21.59 -9.66 -3.79
CA LYS A 66 21.87 -9.19 -5.15
C LYS A 66 22.54 -10.26 -6.02
N GLU A 67 23.54 -10.94 -5.49
CA GLU A 67 24.33 -11.93 -6.24
C GLU A 67 23.50 -13.19 -6.54
N GLU A 68 22.60 -13.54 -5.63
CA GLU A 68 21.70 -14.68 -5.72
C GLU A 68 20.39 -14.37 -6.47
N GLY A 69 20.13 -13.09 -6.76
CA GLY A 69 18.92 -12.65 -7.45
C GLY A 69 17.61 -12.97 -6.69
N LYS A 70 17.66 -13.08 -5.36
CA LYS A 70 16.50 -13.47 -4.52
C LYS A 70 16.11 -12.39 -3.52
N ILE A 71 14.84 -12.37 -3.13
CA ILE A 71 14.31 -11.49 -2.08
C ILE A 71 13.59 -12.34 -1.05
N GLU A 72 14.03 -12.27 0.20
CA GLU A 72 13.36 -12.93 1.30
C GLU A 72 12.47 -11.92 2.04
N CYS A 73 11.21 -12.29 2.21
CA CYS A 73 10.23 -11.58 2.98
C CYS A 73 10.12 -12.21 4.37
N TYR A 74 10.44 -11.41 5.37
CA TYR A 74 10.35 -11.76 6.76
C TYR A 74 9.24 -10.96 7.42
N VAL A 75 8.46 -11.60 8.29
CA VAL A 75 7.32 -10.97 8.98
C VAL A 75 7.38 -11.25 10.47
N LYS A 76 6.77 -10.37 11.26
CA LYS A 76 6.50 -10.57 12.69
C LYS A 76 5.31 -9.73 13.15
N ASN A 77 4.71 -10.09 14.28
CA ASN A 77 3.81 -9.15 14.96
C ASN A 77 4.63 -8.00 15.57
N ARG A 78 3.98 -6.86 15.79
CA ARG A 78 4.60 -5.73 16.49
C ARG A 78 5.19 -6.13 17.85
N THR A 79 4.51 -7.01 18.58
CA THR A 79 4.90 -7.54 19.90
C THR A 79 6.02 -8.57 19.85
N ASP A 80 6.22 -9.23 18.71
CA ASP A 80 7.20 -10.30 18.59
C ASP A 80 8.62 -9.73 18.56
N LYS A 81 9.56 -10.43 19.21
CA LYS A 81 10.97 -10.00 19.27
C LYS A 81 11.75 -10.39 18.02
N SER A 82 11.34 -11.44 17.31
CA SER A 82 12.06 -11.98 16.16
C SER A 82 11.19 -12.02 14.90
N TYR A 83 11.85 -11.85 13.77
CA TYR A 83 11.27 -12.04 12.45
C TYR A 83 11.26 -13.52 12.06
N LYS A 84 10.26 -13.95 11.28
CA LYS A 84 10.15 -15.29 10.70
C LYS A 84 10.11 -15.17 9.18
N LEU A 85 10.79 -16.08 8.47
CA LEU A 85 10.76 -16.12 7.01
C LEU A 85 9.36 -16.50 6.53
N PHE A 86 8.70 -15.60 5.82
CA PHE A 86 7.36 -15.81 5.26
C PHE A 86 7.42 -16.34 3.83
N ARG A 87 8.32 -15.79 3.00
CA ARG A 87 8.46 -16.18 1.59
C ARG A 87 9.85 -15.81 1.05
N THR A 88 10.32 -16.53 0.05
CA THR A 88 11.51 -16.22 -0.77
C THR A 88 11.10 -16.03 -2.23
#